data_AF-A0A6B3IH96-F1
#
_entry.id   AF-A0A6B3IH96-F1
#
_cell.length_a   1.000
_cell.length_b   1.000
_cell.length_c   1.000
_cell.angle_alpha   90.00
_cell.angle_beta   90.00
_cell.angle_gamma   90.00
#
_symmetry.space_group_name_H-M   'P 1'
#
loop_
_entity.id
_entity.type
_entity.pdbx_description
1 polymer ?
#
loop_
_entity_poly.entity_id
_entity_poly.type
_entity_poly.pdbx_seq_one_letter_code
_entity_poly.pdbx_strand_id
1 'polypeptide(L)'
;TGTNGKTSVSYMVESVLRLAEGARVGVIGTAGSRVGDEPIPMPPSALSTPESPDLQYLLSRMRDSLAGSVVLEATSMGLLTHRLDRTFIDVGVFTNLSQDHLDDHGTMENYRDAKLR
;
A
#
# COMPACT_ATOMS: atom_id res chain seq x y z
N THR A 1 -3.07 2.53 6.05
CA THR A 1 -1.91 3.13 6.76
C THR A 1 -1.94 2.75 8.24
N GLY A 2 -0.89 3.08 8.98
CA GLY A 2 -0.73 2.82 10.43
C GLY A 2 0.73 2.57 10.82
N THR A 3 1.03 2.53 12.12
CA THR A 3 2.36 2.11 12.59
C THR A 3 2.54 0.62 12.32
N ASN A 4 1.69 -0.21 12.94
CA ASN A 4 1.79 -1.67 12.86
C ASN A 4 0.60 -2.31 12.14
N GLY A 5 0.80 -3.52 11.61
CA GLY A 5 -0.27 -4.37 11.07
C GLY A 5 -0.72 -4.07 9.64
N LYS A 6 -0.05 -3.15 8.91
CA LYS A 6 -0.36 -2.84 7.50
C LYS A 6 -0.36 -4.11 6.64
N THR A 7 0.70 -4.91 6.73
CA THR A 7 0.85 -6.16 5.98
C THR A 7 -0.14 -7.24 6.41
N SER A 8 -0.38 -7.43 7.70
CA SER A 8 -1.37 -8.42 8.14
C SER A 8 -2.79 -8.06 7.67
N VAL A 9 -3.16 -6.78 7.78
CA VAL A 9 -4.47 -6.29 7.30
C VAL A 9 -4.57 -6.37 5.79
N SER A 10 -3.50 -6.07 5.04
CA SER A 10 -3.53 -6.17 3.58
C SER A 10 -3.81 -7.61 3.10
N TYR A 11 -3.19 -8.60 3.74
CA TYR A 11 -3.43 -10.02 3.46
C TYR A 11 -4.83 -10.48 3.88
N MET A 12 -5.35 -9.99 5.02
CA MET A 12 -6.72 -10.31 5.43
C MET A 12 -7.75 -9.76 4.45
N VAL A 13 -7.60 -8.50 4.01
CA VAL A 13 -8.47 -7.85 3.03
C VAL A 13 -8.41 -8.57 1.68
N GLU A 14 -7.20 -8.88 1.20
CA GLU A 14 -7.02 -9.65 -0.03
C GLU A 14 -7.71 -11.02 0.05
N SER A 15 -7.56 -11.74 1.16
CA SER A 15 -8.20 -13.05 1.36
C SER A 15 -9.72 -12.94 1.27
N VAL A 16 -10.32 -11.93 1.91
CA VAL A 16 -11.78 -11.70 1.84
C VAL A 16 -12.22 -11.34 0.42
N LEU A 17 -11.50 -10.46 -0.28
CA LEU A 17 -11.82 -10.07 -1.66
C LEU A 17 -11.74 -11.26 -2.63
N ARG A 18 -10.71 -12.11 -2.50
CA ARG A 18 -10.58 -13.35 -3.28
C ARG A 18 -11.74 -14.31 -3.05
N LEU A 19 -12.19 -14.46 -1.79
CA LEU A 19 -13.31 -15.33 -1.43
C LEU A 19 -14.67 -14.78 -1.88
N ALA A 20 -14.89 -13.48 -1.74
CA ALA A 20 -16.19 -12.87 -2.00
C ALA A 20 -16.50 -12.73 -3.49
N GLU A 21 -15.51 -12.37 -4.31
CA GLU A 21 -15.74 -12.00 -5.71
C GLU A 21 -15.13 -13.00 -6.70
N GLY A 22 -14.37 -14.00 -6.22
CA GLY A 22 -13.51 -14.81 -7.09
C GLY A 22 -12.49 -13.96 -7.86
N ALA A 23 -12.28 -12.71 -7.42
CA ALA A 23 -11.56 -11.70 -8.17
C ALA A 23 -10.04 -11.90 -8.07
N ARG A 24 -9.34 -11.53 -9.14
CA ARG A 24 -7.90 -11.30 -9.09
C ARG A 24 -7.65 -10.03 -8.30
N VAL A 25 -6.87 -10.13 -7.23
CA VAL A 25 -6.53 -9.00 -6.35
C VAL A 25 -5.07 -8.66 -6.52
N GLY A 26 -4.78 -7.39 -6.77
CA GLY A 26 -3.44 -6.84 -6.71
C GLY A 26 -3.03 -6.56 -5.27
N VAL A 27 -1.80 -6.86 -4.89
CA VAL A 27 -1.23 -6.45 -3.60
C VAL A 27 0.05 -5.67 -3.86
N ILE A 28 0.21 -4.53 -3.21
CA ILE A 28 1.43 -3.72 -3.20
C ILE A 28 1.80 -3.47 -1.74
N GLY A 29 2.96 -3.96 -1.31
CA GLY A 29 3.38 -3.77 0.08
C GLY A 29 4.75 -4.31 0.39
N THR A 30 5.01 -4.45 1.69
CA THR A 30 6.32 -4.88 2.23
C THR A 30 6.75 -6.25 1.72
N ALA A 31 5.81 -7.14 1.42
CA ALA A 31 6.07 -8.48 0.85
C ALA A 31 6.28 -8.48 -0.68
N GLY A 32 6.35 -7.30 -1.30
CA GLY A 32 6.44 -7.12 -2.75
C GLY A 32 5.09 -6.84 -3.41
N SER A 33 5.11 -6.83 -4.75
CA SER A 33 3.92 -6.56 -5.58
C SER A 33 3.50 -7.78 -6.36
N ARG A 34 2.20 -8.09 -6.42
CA ARG A 34 1.66 -9.29 -7.09
C ARG A 34 0.20 -9.13 -7.53
N VAL A 35 -0.25 -9.98 -8.44
CA VAL A 35 -1.66 -10.19 -8.79
C VAL A 35 -2.03 -11.63 -8.52
N GLY A 36 -2.94 -11.86 -7.56
CA GLY A 36 -3.13 -13.20 -7.01
C GLY A 36 -1.80 -13.73 -6.49
N ASP A 37 -1.38 -14.89 -6.98
CA ASP A 37 -0.13 -15.55 -6.57
C ASP A 37 1.04 -15.25 -7.52
N GLU A 38 0.83 -14.42 -8.56
CA GLU A 38 1.83 -14.08 -9.57
C GLU A 38 2.56 -12.77 -9.19
N PRO A 39 3.88 -12.82 -8.88
CA PRO A 39 4.65 -11.63 -8.55
C PRO A 39 4.85 -10.73 -9.78
N ILE A 40 4.81 -9.41 -9.56
CA ILE A 40 5.25 -8.41 -10.54
C ILE A 40 6.71 -8.08 -10.20
N PRO A 41 7.69 -8.37 -11.09
CA PRO A 41 9.10 -8.11 -10.81
C PRO A 41 9.37 -6.63 -10.53
N MET A 42 10.00 -6.36 -9.40
CA MET A 42 10.48 -5.04 -8.98
C MET A 42 11.90 -5.17 -8.44
N PRO A 43 12.71 -4.09 -8.47
CA PRO A 43 14.02 -4.09 -7.85
C PRO A 43 13.95 -4.47 -6.35
N PRO A 44 14.98 -5.12 -5.79
CA PRO A 44 15.02 -5.44 -4.36
C PRO A 44 14.88 -4.22 -3.43
N SER A 45 15.21 -3.02 -3.93
CA SER A 45 15.08 -1.74 -3.24
C SER A 45 13.67 -1.14 -3.29
N ALA A 46 12.69 -1.83 -3.88
CA ALA A 46 11.33 -1.35 -3.96
C ALA A 46 10.74 -1.14 -2.56
N LEU A 47 10.07 -0.01 -2.38
CA LEU A 47 9.54 0.44 -1.10
C LEU A 47 8.16 -0.18 -0.87
N SER A 48 7.77 -0.38 0.39
CA SER A 48 6.40 -0.85 0.75
C SER A 48 5.31 0.04 0.15
N THR A 49 5.61 1.34 0.02
CA THR A 49 4.87 2.29 -0.80
C THR A 49 5.80 2.78 -1.92
N PRO A 50 5.66 2.28 -3.15
CA PRO A 50 6.52 2.62 -4.29
C PRO A 50 6.46 4.11 -4.63
N GLU A 51 7.49 4.62 -5.30
CA GLU A 51 7.48 5.98 -5.87
C GLU A 51 6.32 6.14 -6.85
N SER A 52 5.81 7.36 -7.05
CA SER A 52 4.59 7.59 -7.85
C SER A 52 4.66 6.95 -9.25
N PRO A 53 5.77 7.05 -10.02
CA PRO A 53 5.87 6.38 -11.32
C PRO A 53 5.80 4.86 -11.23
N ASP A 54 6.45 4.27 -10.22
CA ASP A 54 6.45 2.83 -9.97
C ASP A 54 5.06 2.34 -9.56
N LEU A 55 4.36 3.11 -8.72
CA LEU A 55 2.98 2.84 -8.34
C LEU A 55 2.08 2.82 -9.58
N GLN A 56 2.18 3.81 -10.46
CA GLN A 56 1.39 3.86 -11.70
C GLN A 56 1.76 2.71 -12.65
N TYR A 57 3.03 2.34 -12.76
CA TYR A 57 3.47 1.17 -13.49
C TYR A 57 2.82 -0.10 -12.93
N LEU A 58 2.90 -0.34 -11.62
CA LEU A 58 2.30 -1.50 -10.97
C LEU A 58 0.78 -1.55 -11.20
N LEU A 59 0.08 -0.43 -11.04
CA LEU A 59 -1.36 -0.34 -11.31
C LEU A 59 -1.69 -0.68 -12.77
N SER A 60 -0.88 -0.24 -13.74
CA SER A 60 -1.06 -0.62 -15.15
C SER A 60 -0.90 -2.12 -15.37
N ARG A 61 0.08 -2.75 -14.72
CA ARG A 61 0.29 -4.20 -14.79
C ARG A 61 -0.88 -4.95 -14.16
N MET A 62 -1.38 -4.49 -13.02
CA MET A 62 -2.53 -5.08 -12.34
C MET A 62 -3.80 -4.98 -13.19
N ARG A 63 -4.05 -3.84 -13.84
CA ARG A 63 -5.13 -3.67 -14.81
C ARG A 63 -5.01 -4.64 -15.97
N ASP A 64 -3.82 -4.75 -16.57
CA ASP A 64 -3.59 -5.61 -17.73
C ASP A 64 -3.74 -7.11 -17.37
N SER A 65 -3.49 -7.46 -16.11
CA SER A 65 -3.74 -8.79 -15.52
C SER A 65 -5.18 -9.01 -15.04
N LEU A 66 -6.09 -8.07 -15.33
CA LEU A 66 -7.51 -8.10 -14.97
C LEU A 66 -7.77 -8.16 -13.46
N ALA A 67 -6.93 -7.50 -12.65
CA ALA A 67 -7.19 -7.35 -11.23
C ALA A 67 -8.38 -6.41 -11.00
N GLY A 68 -9.41 -6.88 -10.30
CA GLY A 68 -10.62 -6.10 -10.00
C GLY A 68 -10.48 -5.21 -8.76
N SER A 69 -9.49 -5.48 -7.92
CA SER A 69 -9.19 -4.73 -6.70
C SER A 69 -7.70 -4.70 -6.43
N VAL A 70 -7.21 -3.65 -5.77
CA VAL A 70 -5.83 -3.53 -5.34
C VAL A 70 -5.77 -3.16 -3.86
N VAL A 71 -4.98 -3.91 -3.09
CA VAL A 71 -4.68 -3.62 -1.69
C VAL A 71 -3.28 -3.04 -1.59
N LEU A 72 -3.17 -1.78 -1.14
CA LEU A 72 -1.93 -1.02 -1.09
C LEU A 72 -1.54 -0.69 0.36
N GLU A 73 -0.33 -1.05 0.77
CA GLU A 73 0.25 -0.57 2.02
C GLU A 73 0.71 0.89 1.87
N ALA A 74 -0.05 1.82 2.44
CA ALA A 74 0.35 3.23 2.54
C ALA A 74 1.19 3.48 3.81
N THR A 75 2.47 3.78 3.63
CA THR A 75 3.41 4.21 4.69
C THR A 75 3.26 5.71 4.96
N SER A 76 3.65 6.17 6.16
CA SER A 76 3.67 7.62 6.46
C SER A 76 4.60 8.39 5.52
N MET A 77 5.76 7.81 5.18
CA MET A 77 6.69 8.43 4.24
C MET A 77 6.08 8.56 2.85
N GLY A 78 5.43 7.51 2.33
CA GLY A 78 4.79 7.60 1.02
C GLY A 78 3.66 8.64 0.95
N LEU A 79 2.91 8.83 2.04
CA LEU A 79 1.90 9.89 2.14
C LEU A 79 2.52 11.29 2.27
N LEU A 80 3.57 11.42 3.07
CA LEU A 80 4.30 12.68 3.26
C LEU A 80 4.95 13.15 1.94
N THR A 81 5.56 12.22 1.20
CA THR A 81 6.26 12.51 -0.06
C THR A 81 5.37 12.39 -1.30
N HIS A 82 4.04 12.44 -1.12
CA HIS A 82 3.08 12.54 -2.23
C HIS A 82 3.13 11.37 -3.23
N ARG A 83 3.53 10.17 -2.78
CA ARG A 83 3.65 9.00 -3.66
C ARG A 83 2.31 8.48 -4.16
N LEU A 84 1.26 8.68 -3.35
CA LEU A 84 -0.11 8.28 -3.68
C LEU A 84 -0.89 9.39 -4.40
N ASP A 85 -0.32 10.58 -4.58
CA ASP A 85 -1.01 11.67 -5.26
C ASP A 85 -1.46 11.22 -6.67
N ARG A 86 -2.67 11.64 -7.04
CA ARG A 86 -3.32 11.26 -8.32
C ARG A 86 -3.60 9.77 -8.47
N THR A 87 -3.49 8.98 -7.41
CA THR A 87 -4.08 7.64 -7.32
C THR A 87 -5.47 7.75 -6.73
N PHE A 88 -6.47 7.18 -7.39
CA PHE A 88 -7.82 7.10 -6.84
C PHE A 88 -7.85 6.02 -5.77
N ILE A 89 -8.15 6.41 -4.53
CA ILE A 89 -8.26 5.52 -3.38
C ILE A 89 -9.74 5.44 -2.98
N ASP A 90 -10.33 4.26 -3.12
CA ASP A 90 -11.74 4.03 -2.77
C ASP A 90 -11.94 3.92 -1.25
N VAL A 91 -10.99 3.31 -0.55
CA VAL A 91 -11.08 3.02 0.89
C VAL A 91 -9.75 3.26 1.59
N GLY A 92 -9.77 4.11 2.62
CA GLY A 92 -8.66 4.32 3.55
C GLY A 92 -8.84 3.51 4.84
N VAL A 93 -7.88 2.66 5.19
CA VAL A 93 -7.87 1.91 6.46
C VAL A 93 -6.75 2.41 7.36
N PHE A 94 -7.09 2.79 8.59
CA PHE A 94 -6.15 3.14 9.65
C PHE A 94 -6.13 2.03 10.70
N THR A 95 -4.95 1.45 10.97
CA THR A 95 -4.82 0.36 11.95
C THR A 95 -4.57 0.87 13.37
N ASN A 96 -3.47 1.61 13.57
CA ASN A 96 -3.05 2.17 14.86
C ASN A 96 -1.95 3.23 14.64
N LEU A 97 -1.69 4.00 15.71
CA LEU A 97 -0.56 4.93 15.80
C LEU A 97 0.14 4.75 17.14
N SER A 98 1.39 4.33 17.09
CA SER A 98 2.33 4.28 18.22
C SER A 98 3.65 4.94 17.81
N GLN A 99 4.48 5.33 18.78
CA GLN A 99 5.76 5.99 18.51
C GLN A 99 6.67 5.12 17.64
N ASP A 100 7.04 5.68 16.50
CA ASP A 100 7.90 5.09 15.47
C ASP A 100 8.32 6.21 14.49
N HIS A 101 9.33 5.97 13.66
CA HIS A 101 9.75 6.87 12.56
C HIS A 101 10.00 8.34 12.97
N LEU A 102 10.36 8.63 14.22
CA LEU A 102 10.60 10.01 14.66
C LEU A 102 11.87 10.62 14.06
N ASP A 103 12.81 9.80 13.59
CA ASP A 103 13.98 10.29 12.85
C ASP A 103 13.57 10.95 11.52
N ASP A 104 12.49 10.47 10.90
CA ASP A 104 11.96 11.01 9.65
C ASP A 104 10.95 12.14 9.89
N HIS A 105 10.12 12.02 10.93
CA HIS A 105 8.98 12.93 11.18
C HIS A 105 9.27 14.02 12.21
N GLY A 106 10.29 13.87 13.05
CA GLY A 106 10.68 14.79 14.12
C GLY A 106 9.76 14.78 15.34
N THR A 107 8.44 14.81 15.14
CA THR A 107 7.44 14.81 16.21
C THR A 107 6.33 13.79 15.95
N MET A 108 5.69 13.34 17.03
CA MET A 108 4.51 12.47 16.94
C MET A 108 3.33 13.14 16.22
N GLU A 109 3.23 14.47 16.31
CA GLU A 109 2.22 15.26 15.60
C GLU A 109 2.45 15.23 14.09
N ASN A 110 3.68 15.49 13.64
CA ASN A 110 4.04 15.39 12.22
C ASN A 110 3.78 13.97 11.68
N TYR A 111 4.14 12.95 12.47
CA TYR A 111 3.90 11.55 12.09
C TYR A 111 2.42 11.20 11.97
N ARG A 112 1.58 11.70 12.89
CA ARG A 112 0.12 11.60 12.80
C ARG A 112 -0.40 12.28 11.55
N ASP A 113 0.00 13.54 11.33
CA ASP A 113 -0.52 14.38 10.26
C ASP A 113 -0.14 13.83 8.88
N ALA A 114 1.06 13.24 8.74
CA ALA A 114 1.45 12.50 7.55
C ALA A 114 0.50 11.34 7.21
N LYS A 115 -0.10 10.68 8.22
CA LYS A 115 -1.06 9.57 8.01
C LYS A 115 -2.50 10.01 7.81
N LEU A 116 -2.82 11.29 8.09
CA LEU A 116 -4.17 11.87 7.91
C LEU A 116 -4.40 12.45 6.51
N ARG A 117 -3.37 12.51 5.69
CA ARG A 117 -3.45 12.81 4.25
C ARG A 117 -4.10 11.65 3.50
#